data_AF-C3QZS2-F1
#
_entry.id   AF-C3QZS2-F1
#
_cell.length_a   1.000
_cell.length_b   1.000
_cell.length_c   1.000
_cell.angle_alpha   90.00
_cell.angle_beta   90.00
_cell.angle_gamma   90.00
#
_symmetry.space_group_name_H-M   'P 1'
#
loop_
_entity.id
_entity.type
_entity.pdbx_description
1 polymer ?
#
loop_
_entity_poly.entity_id
_entity_poly.type
_entity_poly.pdbx_seq_one_letter_code
_entity_poly.pdbx_strand_id
1 'polypeptide(L)'
;TRASDAIGTPIVKLTTALWDQQAPFNRLSPTTSDGKSITGCVATAMAIIMQYYQWPDQGVGTVPAYTLQADKNTQIPSKTFDRPYVWSKMPVKVDKNSDTDIKDEVATLIYDCGIISKSQFGRKSTWAYYENALEGMIKYMKYNKGTHMQNRATRVMSEWHQMLRKELDAKRPILYTASTKSGGGHMFVIDGYTQKNYYHVNWGWSGSSNGYYLLTVMDPSNPGSGSSSGGYTQEQAAFFNLIPDKDGTSAFTDNLVLIRKEVNGVYYEGLVMDAVNIQPEQEFKISIGAVYNIGRSAFDGNLRIALVGKNGTIKEYISRKSLLSIRQTLTIVKQTVSVK
;
A
#
# COMPACT_ATOMS: atom_id res chain seq x y z
N THR A 1 -25.07 24.39 2.32
CA THR A 1 -24.23 23.71 3.33
C THR A 1 -22.78 23.98 3.00
N ARG A 2 -21.95 24.42 3.95
CA ARG A 2 -20.53 24.68 3.64
C ARG A 2 -19.87 23.34 3.31
N ALA A 3 -18.96 23.30 2.33
CA ALA A 3 -18.29 22.05 1.94
C ALA A 3 -17.65 21.30 3.13
N SER A 4 -17.25 22.02 4.18
CA SER A 4 -16.77 21.49 5.46
C SER A 4 -17.80 20.66 6.23
N ASP A 5 -19.08 21.02 6.18
CA ASP A 5 -20.15 20.32 6.92
C ASP A 5 -20.41 18.95 6.33
N ALA A 6 -20.23 18.81 5.01
CA ALA A 6 -20.41 17.55 4.29
C ALA A 6 -19.32 16.53 4.65
N ILE A 7 -18.05 16.97 4.66
CA ILE A 7 -16.91 16.08 4.92
C ILE A 7 -16.61 15.86 6.42
N GLY A 8 -17.13 16.73 7.29
CA GLY A 8 -16.85 16.74 8.72
C GLY A 8 -15.45 17.27 9.06
N THR A 9 -15.11 17.30 10.35
CA THR A 9 -13.83 17.86 10.82
C THR A 9 -12.67 16.89 10.53
N PRO A 10 -11.55 17.36 9.93
CA PRO A 10 -10.32 16.60 9.86
C PRO A 10 -9.81 16.18 11.25
N ILE A 11 -9.50 14.90 11.42
CA ILE A 11 -8.88 14.36 12.66
C ILE A 11 -7.37 14.28 12.49
N VAL A 12 -6.91 13.70 11.38
CA VAL A 12 -5.50 13.68 11.00
C VAL A 12 -5.35 14.30 9.62
N LYS A 13 -4.31 15.12 9.46
CA LYS A 13 -3.78 15.55 8.18
C LYS A 13 -2.27 15.69 8.30
N LEU A 14 -1.54 14.85 7.57
CA LEU A 14 -0.09 14.88 7.46
C LEU A 14 0.30 15.76 6.27
N THR A 15 1.44 16.43 6.38
CA THR A 15 2.01 17.23 5.30
C THR A 15 2.89 16.33 4.45
N THR A 16 2.46 16.04 3.23
CA THR A 16 3.22 15.26 2.24
C THR A 16 3.64 16.14 1.06
N ALA A 17 4.68 15.73 0.34
CA ALA A 17 5.15 16.46 -0.83
C ALA A 17 4.09 16.54 -1.94
N LEU A 18 3.99 17.71 -2.58
CA LEU A 18 3.13 17.98 -3.73
C LEU A 18 3.95 17.80 -5.02
N TRP A 19 4.38 16.58 -5.26
CA TRP A 19 5.18 16.21 -6.43
C TRP A 19 4.31 15.72 -7.60
N ASP A 20 4.89 15.64 -8.80
CA ASP A 20 4.22 15.28 -10.05
C ASP A 20 4.97 14.18 -10.82
N GLN A 21 4.42 13.82 -11.97
CA GLN A 21 4.99 12.87 -12.91
C GLN A 21 5.65 13.49 -14.14
N GLN A 22 5.42 14.77 -14.38
CA GLN A 22 6.00 15.53 -15.50
C GLN A 22 7.21 16.35 -15.05
N ALA A 23 7.72 17.22 -15.93
CA ALA A 23 8.83 18.11 -15.58
C ALA A 23 8.48 18.97 -14.35
N PRO A 24 9.41 19.16 -13.39
CA PRO A 24 10.81 18.71 -13.42
C PRO A 24 11.06 17.30 -12.86
N PHE A 25 10.03 16.58 -12.41
CA PHE A 25 10.16 15.31 -11.70
C PHE A 25 10.66 14.16 -12.61
N ASN A 26 10.33 14.18 -13.90
CA ASN A 26 10.77 13.17 -14.87
C ASN A 26 12.12 13.48 -15.54
N ARG A 27 12.93 14.40 -15.02
CA ARG A 27 14.22 14.80 -15.64
C ARG A 27 15.14 13.63 -15.92
N LEU A 28 15.16 12.64 -15.03
CA LEU A 28 16.00 11.44 -15.16
C LEU A 28 15.24 10.22 -15.70
N SER A 29 13.94 10.33 -15.96
CA SER A 29 13.19 9.26 -16.63
C SER A 29 13.77 8.97 -18.02
N PRO A 30 13.78 7.72 -18.49
CA PRO A 30 14.35 7.37 -19.78
C PRO A 30 13.51 7.96 -20.93
N THR A 31 14.18 8.20 -22.06
CA THR A 31 13.50 8.49 -23.33
C THR A 31 13.27 7.16 -24.04
N THR A 32 12.01 6.82 -24.31
CA THR A 32 11.64 5.67 -25.15
C THR A 32 11.54 6.10 -26.60
N SER A 33 11.29 5.15 -27.50
CA SER A 33 10.96 5.43 -28.91
C SER A 33 9.82 6.43 -29.08
N ASP A 34 8.87 6.47 -28.15
CA ASP A 34 7.72 7.40 -28.17
C ASP A 34 8.02 8.79 -27.57
N GLY A 35 9.18 8.96 -26.94
CA GLY A 35 9.67 10.21 -26.35
C GLY A 35 9.99 10.12 -24.86
N LYS A 36 10.18 11.28 -24.22
CA LYS A 36 10.52 11.37 -22.79
C LYS A 36 9.42 10.76 -21.93
N SER A 37 9.76 9.79 -21.09
CA SER A 37 8.80 9.13 -20.21
C SER A 37 8.35 10.02 -19.07
N ILE A 38 7.13 9.83 -18.58
CA ILE A 38 6.72 10.31 -17.26
C ILE A 38 7.31 9.41 -16.17
N THR A 39 7.35 9.89 -14.93
CA THR A 39 7.87 9.09 -13.80
C THR A 39 6.99 7.87 -13.50
N GLY A 40 5.67 8.01 -13.64
CA GLY A 40 4.68 7.03 -13.22
C GLY A 40 4.16 7.27 -11.81
N CYS A 41 2.90 6.90 -11.58
CA CYS A 41 2.21 7.12 -10.32
C CYS A 41 2.83 6.35 -9.15
N VAL A 42 3.24 5.10 -9.39
CA VAL A 42 3.91 4.24 -8.40
C VAL A 42 5.19 4.90 -7.88
N ALA A 43 6.09 5.28 -8.80
CA ALA A 43 7.36 5.91 -8.44
C ALA A 43 7.15 7.23 -7.69
N THR A 44 6.17 8.04 -8.14
CA THR A 44 5.88 9.34 -7.54
C THR A 44 5.29 9.19 -6.13
N ALA A 45 4.32 8.30 -5.94
CA ALA A 45 3.71 8.06 -4.63
C ALA A 45 4.74 7.51 -3.63
N MET A 46 5.58 6.56 -4.05
CA MET A 46 6.70 6.06 -3.22
C MET A 46 7.64 7.18 -2.81
N ALA A 47 8.04 8.04 -3.75
CA ALA A 47 8.95 9.14 -3.48
C ALA A 47 8.32 10.18 -2.52
N ILE A 48 7.01 10.45 -2.61
CA ILE A 48 6.28 11.30 -1.66
C ILE A 48 6.34 10.71 -0.24
N ILE A 49 6.16 9.38 -0.10
CA ILE A 49 6.29 8.70 1.20
C ILE A 49 7.73 8.79 1.72
N MET A 50 8.73 8.56 0.88
CA MET A 50 10.13 8.65 1.25
C MET A 50 10.52 10.07 1.67
N GLN A 51 10.00 11.10 0.99
CA GLN A 51 10.17 12.50 1.36
C GLN A 51 9.55 12.82 2.72
N TYR A 52 8.37 12.28 3.02
CA TYR A 52 7.73 12.46 4.32
C TYR A 52 8.62 11.96 5.47
N TYR A 53 9.25 10.79 5.28
CA TYR A 53 10.14 10.22 6.28
C TYR A 53 11.57 10.76 6.24
N GLN A 54 11.95 11.43 5.13
CA GLN A 54 13.32 11.77 4.76
C GLN A 54 14.24 10.55 4.89
N TRP A 55 13.88 9.49 4.15
CA TRP A 55 14.54 8.18 4.24
C TRP A 55 14.58 7.48 2.86
N PRO A 56 15.66 6.75 2.54
CA PRO A 56 16.86 6.48 3.35
C PRO A 56 17.94 7.55 3.27
N ASP A 57 18.96 7.45 4.11
CA ASP A 57 20.24 8.16 3.95
C ASP A 57 20.90 7.84 2.60
N GLN A 58 20.82 6.58 2.18
CA GLN A 58 21.32 6.03 0.93
C GLN A 58 20.58 4.73 0.65
N GLY A 59 20.32 4.42 -0.62
CA GLY A 59 19.86 3.07 -0.99
C GLY A 59 20.96 2.01 -0.78
N VAL A 60 20.65 0.76 -1.15
CA VAL A 60 21.62 -0.34 -1.14
C VAL A 60 21.39 -1.29 -2.31
N GLY A 61 22.42 -2.06 -2.66
CA GLY A 61 22.33 -3.13 -3.65
C GLY A 61 22.19 -2.65 -5.09
N THR A 62 21.90 -3.59 -5.98
CA THR A 62 21.84 -3.37 -7.42
C THR A 62 20.58 -3.98 -8.01
N VAL A 63 19.85 -3.21 -8.82
CA VAL A 63 18.80 -3.72 -9.70
C VAL A 63 19.44 -4.05 -11.05
N PRO A 64 19.31 -5.29 -11.56
CA PRO A 64 19.85 -5.66 -12.86
C PRO A 64 19.13 -4.94 -14.01
N ALA A 65 19.79 -4.86 -15.16
CA ALA A 65 19.20 -4.30 -16.37
C ALA A 65 17.94 -5.07 -16.78
N TYR A 66 16.98 -4.38 -17.39
CA TYR A 66 15.77 -4.99 -17.94
C TYR A 66 15.29 -4.25 -19.19
N THR A 67 14.57 -4.97 -20.05
CA THR A 67 14.00 -4.41 -21.28
C THR A 67 12.55 -4.01 -21.04
N LEU A 68 12.12 -2.87 -21.60
CA LEU A 68 10.73 -2.45 -21.52
C LEU A 68 9.84 -3.40 -22.32
N GLN A 69 8.69 -3.78 -21.76
CA GLN A 69 7.77 -4.73 -22.37
C GLN A 69 7.11 -4.17 -23.64
N ALA A 70 6.68 -2.91 -23.58
CA ALA A 70 6.02 -2.23 -24.69
C ALA A 70 7.01 -1.68 -25.74
N ASP A 71 8.23 -1.35 -25.32
CA ASP A 71 9.32 -0.89 -26.20
C ASP A 71 10.52 -1.82 -26.06
N LYS A 72 10.51 -2.93 -26.81
CA LYS A 72 11.51 -4.00 -26.72
C LYS A 72 12.93 -3.56 -27.11
N ASN A 73 13.08 -2.38 -27.73
CA ASN A 73 14.38 -1.84 -28.12
C ASN A 73 14.97 -0.92 -27.04
N THR A 74 14.17 -0.51 -26.06
CA THR A 74 14.64 0.30 -24.94
C THR A 74 15.03 -0.59 -23.77
N GLN A 75 16.33 -0.62 -23.49
CA GLN A 75 16.90 -1.27 -22.31
C GLN A 75 17.10 -0.24 -21.19
N ILE A 76 16.64 -0.59 -19.99
CA ILE A 76 16.97 0.13 -18.76
C ILE A 76 18.24 -0.50 -18.19
N PRO A 77 19.33 0.27 -18.00
CA PRO A 77 20.60 -0.27 -17.53
C PRO A 77 20.50 -0.73 -16.07
N SER A 78 21.43 -1.60 -15.66
CA SER A 78 21.57 -1.96 -14.25
C SER A 78 21.93 -0.72 -13.43
N LYS A 79 21.40 -0.63 -12.22
CA LYS A 79 21.67 0.49 -11.31
C LYS A 79 22.01 0.01 -9.91
N THR A 80 23.14 0.49 -9.40
CA THR A 80 23.56 0.35 -8.00
C THR A 80 23.14 1.59 -7.22
N PHE A 81 22.68 1.41 -5.99
CA PHE A 81 22.28 2.51 -5.11
C PHE A 81 23.37 2.82 -4.09
N ASP A 82 24.42 3.51 -4.53
CA ASP A 82 25.61 3.85 -3.74
C ASP A 82 25.75 5.35 -3.43
N ARG A 83 24.77 6.16 -3.85
CA ARG A 83 24.76 7.62 -3.72
C ARG A 83 23.84 8.10 -2.57
N PRO A 84 24.35 8.84 -1.57
CA PRO A 84 23.53 9.41 -0.50
C PRO A 84 22.48 10.40 -1.00
N TYR A 85 21.29 10.41 -0.38
CA TYR A 85 20.23 11.37 -0.66
C TYR A 85 20.39 12.65 0.17
N VAL A 86 20.23 13.80 -0.47
CA VAL A 86 20.32 15.12 0.17
C VAL A 86 18.92 15.63 0.46
N TRP A 87 18.31 15.15 1.55
CA TRP A 87 16.91 15.48 1.90
C TRP A 87 16.62 16.98 2.04
N SER A 88 17.62 17.79 2.43
CA SER A 88 17.49 19.25 2.47
C SER A 88 17.23 19.88 1.10
N LYS A 89 17.56 19.19 0.01
CA LYS A 89 17.27 19.58 -1.38
C LYS A 89 16.00 18.91 -1.95
N MET A 90 15.18 18.30 -1.10
CA MET A 90 13.90 17.68 -1.49
C MET A 90 12.72 18.32 -0.75
N PRO A 91 12.42 19.61 -1.00
CA PRO A 91 11.31 20.28 -0.34
C PRO A 91 9.96 19.69 -0.75
N VAL A 92 8.95 19.89 0.10
CA VAL A 92 7.56 19.44 -0.13
C VAL A 92 6.90 20.09 -1.35
N LYS A 93 7.46 21.17 -1.89
CA LYS A 93 6.99 21.83 -3.11
C LYS A 93 8.17 22.06 -4.04
N VAL A 94 8.02 21.65 -5.28
CA VAL A 94 9.01 21.80 -6.35
C VAL A 94 8.25 22.18 -7.61
N ASP A 95 8.78 23.11 -8.37
CA ASP A 95 8.21 23.54 -9.64
C ASP A 95 9.31 23.84 -10.66
N LYS A 96 8.91 24.34 -11.84
CA LYS A 96 9.84 24.68 -12.93
C LYS A 96 10.89 25.74 -12.56
N ASN A 97 10.57 26.63 -11.61
CA ASN A 97 11.42 27.74 -11.19
C ASN A 97 12.36 27.37 -10.05
N SER A 98 12.17 26.20 -9.42
CA SER A 98 13.10 25.68 -8.40
C SER A 98 14.51 25.52 -8.97
N ASP A 99 15.52 25.64 -8.11
CA ASP A 99 16.92 25.51 -8.51
C ASP A 99 17.22 24.14 -9.13
N THR A 100 18.20 24.11 -10.03
CA THR A 100 18.53 22.89 -10.80
C THR A 100 18.92 21.73 -9.89
N ASP A 101 19.67 21.99 -8.82
CA ASP A 101 20.07 20.96 -7.86
C ASP A 101 18.90 20.40 -7.05
N ILE A 102 17.91 21.22 -6.67
CA ILE A 102 16.64 20.75 -6.07
C ILE A 102 15.91 19.83 -7.05
N LYS A 103 15.76 20.27 -8.31
CA LYS A 103 15.08 19.49 -9.35
C LYS A 103 15.77 18.16 -9.61
N ASP A 104 17.09 18.15 -9.67
CA ASP A 104 17.89 16.95 -9.93
C ASP A 104 17.86 15.98 -8.75
N GLU A 105 17.90 16.48 -7.51
CA GLU A 105 17.81 15.65 -6.30
C GLU A 105 16.46 14.92 -6.22
N VAL A 106 15.37 15.64 -6.45
CA VAL A 106 14.01 15.09 -6.44
C VAL A 106 13.79 14.12 -7.60
N ALA A 107 14.25 14.47 -8.81
CA ALA A 107 14.18 13.57 -9.95
C ALA A 107 15.03 12.30 -9.75
N THR A 108 16.13 12.37 -9.01
CA THR A 108 16.96 11.21 -8.65
C THR A 108 16.18 10.24 -7.79
N LEU A 109 15.55 10.72 -6.70
CA LEU A 109 14.74 9.87 -5.84
C LEU A 109 13.57 9.21 -6.60
N ILE A 110 12.85 9.99 -7.42
CA ILE A 110 11.70 9.47 -8.16
C ILE A 110 12.14 8.46 -9.22
N TYR A 111 13.24 8.72 -9.93
CA TYR A 111 13.80 7.76 -10.88
C TYR A 111 14.21 6.46 -10.18
N ASP A 112 14.86 6.56 -9.02
CA ASP A 112 15.27 5.41 -8.22
C ASP A 112 14.06 4.59 -7.75
N CYS A 113 12.97 5.25 -7.33
CA CYS A 113 11.69 4.60 -7.05
C CYS A 113 11.14 3.84 -8.27
N GLY A 114 11.29 4.39 -9.47
CA GLY A 114 10.92 3.72 -10.72
C GLY A 114 11.78 2.48 -11.01
N ILE A 115 13.10 2.58 -10.79
CA ILE A 115 14.02 1.45 -11.00
C ILE A 115 13.75 0.31 -10.03
N ILE A 116 13.62 0.58 -8.73
CA ILE A 116 13.34 -0.49 -7.75
C ILE A 116 11.99 -1.17 -7.97
N SER A 117 11.05 -0.47 -8.58
CA SER A 117 9.73 -0.99 -8.95
C SER A 117 9.73 -1.72 -10.31
N LYS A 118 10.86 -1.73 -11.02
CA LYS A 118 10.99 -2.23 -12.40
C LYS A 118 9.98 -1.59 -13.35
N SER A 119 9.80 -0.27 -13.22
CA SER A 119 8.81 0.49 -13.97
C SER A 119 8.96 0.28 -15.48
N GLN A 120 7.82 0.09 -16.13
CA GLN A 120 7.68 0.06 -17.57
C GLN A 120 7.47 1.51 -18.02
N PHE A 121 8.59 2.20 -18.26
CA PHE A 121 8.58 3.62 -18.60
C PHE A 121 7.94 3.88 -19.95
N GLY A 122 7.13 4.93 -20.03
CA GLY A 122 6.53 5.38 -21.27
C GLY A 122 6.14 6.84 -21.22
N ARG A 123 6.01 7.46 -22.40
CA ARG A 123 5.66 8.88 -22.52
C ARG A 123 4.26 9.22 -22.00
N LYS A 124 3.27 8.38 -22.32
CA LYS A 124 1.88 8.59 -21.92
C LYS A 124 1.51 7.87 -20.63
N SER A 125 2.19 6.78 -20.33
CA SER A 125 1.94 5.94 -19.17
C SER A 125 3.23 5.24 -18.76
N THR A 126 3.56 5.35 -17.48
CA THR A 126 4.58 4.53 -16.82
C THR A 126 3.89 3.74 -15.72
N TRP A 127 4.03 2.41 -15.75
CA TRP A 127 3.37 1.52 -14.80
C TRP A 127 4.39 0.58 -14.13
N ALA A 128 4.00 -0.02 -13.01
CA ALA A 128 4.79 -1.03 -12.32
C ALA A 128 3.86 -1.98 -11.55
N TYR A 129 4.30 -3.22 -11.33
CA TYR A 129 3.60 -4.13 -10.42
C TYR A 129 3.79 -3.66 -8.97
N TYR A 130 2.71 -3.66 -8.19
CA TYR A 130 2.73 -3.19 -6.80
C TYR A 130 3.63 -4.07 -5.91
N GLU A 131 3.73 -5.35 -6.23
CA GLU A 131 4.62 -6.31 -5.58
C GLU A 131 6.09 -5.91 -5.76
N ASN A 132 6.50 -5.53 -6.98
CA ASN A 132 7.85 -5.06 -7.25
C ASN A 132 8.15 -3.76 -6.48
N ALA A 133 7.19 -2.83 -6.41
CA ALA A 133 7.34 -1.62 -5.62
C ALA A 133 7.56 -1.94 -4.12
N LEU A 134 6.73 -2.82 -3.56
CA LEU A 134 6.84 -3.26 -2.17
C LEU A 134 8.18 -3.93 -1.88
N GLU A 135 8.58 -4.89 -2.72
CA GLU A 135 9.86 -5.57 -2.60
C GLU A 135 11.04 -4.61 -2.75
N GLY A 136 10.94 -3.68 -3.69
CA GLY A 136 11.95 -2.67 -3.95
C GLY A 136 12.20 -1.77 -2.73
N MET A 137 11.14 -1.29 -2.08
CA MET A 137 11.26 -0.44 -0.89
C MET A 137 11.99 -1.16 0.25
N ILE A 138 11.68 -2.44 0.47
CA ILE A 138 12.33 -3.23 1.53
C ILE A 138 13.77 -3.56 1.17
N LYS A 139 13.99 -4.08 -0.04
CA LYS A 139 15.29 -4.63 -0.44
C LYS A 139 16.34 -3.55 -0.68
N TYR A 140 15.96 -2.43 -1.28
CA TYR A 140 16.91 -1.41 -1.74
C TYR A 140 16.80 -0.08 -0.98
N MET A 141 15.67 0.19 -0.31
CA MET A 141 15.44 1.46 0.40
C MET A 141 15.29 1.32 1.92
N LYS A 142 15.64 0.16 2.48
CA LYS A 142 15.69 -0.10 3.92
C LYS A 142 14.35 0.17 4.63
N TYR A 143 13.24 -0.21 4.01
CA TYR A 143 11.92 -0.19 4.66
C TYR A 143 11.67 -1.47 5.47
N ASN A 144 10.75 -1.36 6.44
CA ASN A 144 10.40 -2.42 7.38
C ASN A 144 10.03 -3.73 6.67
N LYS A 145 10.67 -4.83 7.05
CA LYS A 145 10.45 -6.16 6.47
C LYS A 145 9.05 -6.74 6.71
N GLY A 146 8.30 -6.18 7.67
CA GLY A 146 6.89 -6.45 7.94
C GLY A 146 5.90 -5.61 7.12
N THR A 147 6.38 -4.74 6.21
CA THR A 147 5.49 -4.04 5.27
C THR A 147 4.79 -5.04 4.35
N HIS A 148 3.47 -4.89 4.21
CA HIS A 148 2.64 -5.77 3.40
C HIS A 148 1.47 -5.01 2.76
N MET A 149 0.95 -5.55 1.66
CA MET A 149 -0.23 -5.01 0.97
C MET A 149 -1.47 -5.81 1.36
N GLN A 150 -2.60 -5.13 1.52
CA GLN A 150 -3.89 -5.79 1.70
C GLN A 150 -4.93 -5.24 0.74
N ASN A 151 -5.75 -6.13 0.22
CA ASN A 151 -6.86 -5.78 -0.67
C ASN A 151 -8.07 -5.35 0.16
N ARG A 152 -8.68 -4.23 -0.18
CA ARG A 152 -9.91 -3.74 0.45
C ARG A 152 -10.98 -4.82 0.46
N ALA A 153 -11.17 -5.53 -0.67
CA ALA A 153 -12.25 -6.49 -0.85
C ALA A 153 -12.21 -7.66 0.16
N THR A 154 -11.07 -7.94 0.79
CA THR A 154 -10.90 -9.03 1.76
C THR A 154 -11.28 -8.64 3.19
N ARG A 155 -11.81 -7.43 3.41
CA ARG A 155 -12.14 -6.85 4.72
C ARG A 155 -13.55 -6.30 4.79
N VAL A 156 -14.12 -6.24 5.99
CA VAL A 156 -15.34 -5.45 6.24
C VAL A 156 -14.99 -3.95 6.21
N MET A 157 -15.92 -3.08 5.77
CA MET A 157 -15.62 -1.64 5.59
C MET A 157 -15.19 -0.96 6.90
N SER A 158 -15.84 -1.29 8.02
CA SER A 158 -15.51 -0.75 9.34
C SER A 158 -14.10 -1.11 9.77
N GLU A 159 -13.68 -2.37 9.57
CA GLU A 159 -12.32 -2.83 9.82
C GLU A 159 -11.31 -2.12 8.91
N TRP A 160 -11.64 -1.98 7.63
CA TRP A 160 -10.79 -1.26 6.69
C TRP A 160 -10.56 0.18 7.12
N HIS A 161 -11.62 0.88 7.52
CA HIS A 161 -11.52 2.23 8.08
C HIS A 161 -10.62 2.27 9.32
N GLN A 162 -10.79 1.32 10.24
CA GLN A 162 -9.97 1.21 11.44
C GLN A 162 -8.49 1.00 11.12
N MET A 163 -8.18 0.11 10.16
CA MET A 163 -6.81 -0.16 9.73
C MET A 163 -6.13 1.07 9.14
N LEU A 164 -6.80 1.79 8.23
CA LEU A 164 -6.25 3.02 7.65
C LEU A 164 -6.07 4.12 8.70
N ARG A 165 -7.06 4.30 9.58
CA ARG A 165 -6.99 5.30 10.66
C ARG A 165 -5.85 5.01 11.61
N LYS A 166 -5.61 3.73 11.97
CA LYS A 166 -4.50 3.32 12.83
C LYS A 166 -3.12 3.72 12.27
N GLU A 167 -2.90 3.56 10.96
CA GLU A 167 -1.66 4.03 10.32
C GLU A 167 -1.55 5.57 10.41
N LEU A 168 -2.62 6.29 10.06
CA LEU A 168 -2.63 7.76 10.07
C LEU A 168 -2.48 8.35 11.48
N ASP A 169 -3.13 7.76 12.49
CA ASP A 169 -2.99 8.13 13.90
C ASP A 169 -1.54 7.91 14.39
N ALA A 170 -0.90 6.83 13.90
CA ALA A 170 0.52 6.56 14.11
C ALA A 170 1.46 7.42 13.25
N LYS A 171 0.94 8.44 12.56
CA LYS A 171 1.68 9.36 11.66
C LYS A 171 2.36 8.65 10.50
N ARG A 172 1.69 7.64 9.94
CA ARG A 172 2.17 6.86 8.78
C ARG A 172 1.27 7.15 7.58
N PRO A 173 1.71 7.95 6.60
CA PRO A 173 0.97 8.09 5.35
C PRO A 173 0.98 6.77 4.59
N ILE A 174 -0.09 6.51 3.85
CA ILE A 174 -0.40 5.19 3.28
C ILE A 174 -0.23 5.27 1.76
N LEU A 175 0.57 4.37 1.17
CA LEU A 175 0.43 4.07 -0.27
C LEU A 175 -0.88 3.33 -0.48
N TYR A 176 -1.73 3.90 -1.31
CA TYR A 176 -3.05 3.37 -1.62
C TYR A 176 -3.18 3.19 -3.13
N THR A 177 -3.81 2.10 -3.55
CA THR A 177 -4.03 1.78 -4.95
C THR A 177 -5.50 1.58 -5.21
N ALA A 178 -5.93 1.89 -6.42
CA ALA A 178 -7.28 1.63 -6.90
C ALA A 178 -7.30 1.65 -8.43
N SER A 179 -8.29 1.00 -9.04
CA SER A 179 -8.54 1.06 -10.48
C SER A 179 -9.88 1.71 -10.79
N THR A 180 -9.99 2.26 -12.00
CA THR A 180 -11.27 2.71 -12.56
C THR A 180 -12.09 1.50 -13.01
N LYS A 181 -13.38 1.69 -13.30
CA LYS A 181 -14.24 0.62 -13.85
C LYS A 181 -13.74 0.07 -15.19
N SER A 182 -12.96 0.84 -15.95
CA SER A 182 -12.35 0.42 -17.21
C SER A 182 -11.00 -0.29 -17.03
N GLY A 183 -10.56 -0.54 -15.80
CA GLY A 183 -9.31 -1.25 -15.49
C GLY A 183 -8.07 -0.36 -15.42
N GLY A 184 -8.24 0.97 -15.44
CA GLY A 184 -7.12 1.91 -15.31
C GLY A 184 -6.64 2.03 -13.87
N GLY A 185 -5.47 1.47 -13.55
CA GLY A 185 -4.88 1.53 -12.20
C GLY A 185 -4.21 2.86 -11.86
N HIS A 186 -4.20 3.22 -10.57
CA HIS A 186 -3.42 4.34 -10.04
C HIS A 186 -2.95 4.05 -8.62
N MET A 187 -1.78 4.58 -8.26
CA MET A 187 -1.24 4.57 -6.91
C MET A 187 -1.06 6.01 -6.43
N PHE A 188 -1.53 6.30 -5.23
CA PHE A 188 -1.54 7.62 -4.62
C PHE A 188 -1.30 7.51 -3.11
N VAL A 189 -1.20 8.65 -2.43
CA VAL A 189 -0.95 8.70 -0.98
C VAL A 189 -2.24 9.11 -0.26
N ILE A 190 -2.64 8.33 0.74
CA ILE A 190 -3.60 8.78 1.76
C ILE A 190 -2.83 9.32 2.94
N ASP A 191 -3.05 10.60 3.28
CA ASP A 191 -2.29 11.32 4.31
C ASP A 191 -3.20 12.02 5.33
N GLY A 192 -4.48 11.67 5.39
CA GLY A 192 -5.38 12.22 6.40
C GLY A 192 -6.78 11.61 6.36
N TYR A 193 -7.56 11.87 7.41
CA TYR A 193 -8.96 11.46 7.48
C TYR A 193 -9.81 12.41 8.33
N THR A 194 -11.12 12.36 8.13
CA THR A 194 -12.12 13.14 8.89
C THR A 194 -12.97 12.27 9.80
N GLN A 195 -13.71 12.90 10.72
CA GLN A 195 -14.71 12.23 11.57
C GLN A 195 -15.71 11.38 10.76
N LYS A 196 -16.06 11.82 9.55
CA LYS A 196 -17.07 11.19 8.69
C LYS A 196 -16.51 10.21 7.65
N ASN A 197 -15.31 9.64 7.87
CA ASN A 197 -14.68 8.67 6.96
C ASN A 197 -14.34 9.21 5.56
N TYR A 198 -14.13 10.52 5.43
CA TYR A 198 -13.44 11.05 4.26
C TYR A 198 -11.94 10.92 4.47
N TYR A 199 -11.21 10.60 3.40
CA TYR A 199 -9.75 10.45 3.41
C TYR A 199 -9.14 11.52 2.53
N HIS A 200 -8.11 12.19 3.04
CA HIS A 200 -7.35 13.10 2.21
C HIS A 200 -6.48 12.29 1.26
N VAL A 201 -6.66 12.52 -0.04
CA VAL A 201 -5.89 11.90 -1.12
C VAL A 201 -4.91 12.91 -1.68
N ASN A 202 -3.63 12.55 -1.71
CA ASN A 202 -2.60 13.18 -2.51
C ASN A 202 -2.35 12.32 -3.76
N TRP A 203 -2.81 12.81 -4.92
CA TRP A 203 -2.82 12.05 -6.17
C TRP A 203 -1.46 11.97 -6.87
N GLY A 204 -0.46 12.73 -6.40
CA GLY A 204 0.84 12.84 -7.08
C GLY A 204 0.80 13.66 -8.37
N TRP A 205 0.00 14.75 -8.36
CA TRP A 205 -0.18 15.67 -9.48
C TRP A 205 -0.01 17.14 -9.07
N SER A 206 1.06 17.46 -8.35
CA SER A 206 1.36 18.83 -7.88
C SER A 206 0.24 19.49 -7.05
N GLY A 207 -0.56 18.70 -6.34
CA GLY A 207 -1.72 19.20 -5.60
C GLY A 207 -3.03 19.25 -6.40
N SER A 208 -3.00 19.05 -7.72
CA SER A 208 -4.22 18.97 -8.53
C SER A 208 -5.12 17.85 -8.04
N SER A 209 -6.41 18.15 -7.85
CA SER A 209 -7.43 17.26 -7.30
C SER A 209 -7.14 16.74 -5.88
N ASN A 210 -6.11 17.20 -5.17
CA ASN A 210 -5.91 16.78 -3.79
C ASN A 210 -7.09 17.24 -2.93
N GLY A 211 -7.58 16.37 -2.05
CA GLY A 211 -8.78 16.68 -1.28
C GLY A 211 -9.31 15.49 -0.51
N TYR A 212 -10.45 15.69 0.15
CA TYR A 212 -11.11 14.69 0.97
C TYR A 212 -12.16 13.91 0.16
N TYR A 213 -11.97 12.60 0.07
CA TYR A 213 -12.81 11.69 -0.71
C TYR A 213 -13.39 10.58 0.15
N LEU A 214 -14.58 10.09 -0.22
CA LEU A 214 -15.04 8.78 0.24
C LEU A 214 -14.29 7.71 -0.55
N LEU A 215 -13.87 6.61 0.09
CA LEU A 215 -13.21 5.49 -0.61
C LEU A 215 -14.11 4.85 -1.67
N THR A 216 -15.43 5.03 -1.56
CA THR A 216 -16.43 4.56 -2.55
C THR A 216 -16.65 5.55 -3.70
N VAL A 217 -16.12 6.77 -3.60
CA VAL A 217 -16.28 7.86 -4.57
C VAL A 217 -14.98 8.68 -4.64
N MET A 218 -13.95 8.08 -5.24
CA MET A 218 -12.65 8.71 -5.45
C MET A 218 -12.51 9.17 -6.91
N ASP A 219 -13.18 10.27 -7.24
CA ASP A 219 -13.24 10.82 -8.60
C ASP A 219 -12.55 12.20 -8.68
N PRO A 220 -11.32 12.27 -9.21
CA PRO A 220 -10.58 13.54 -9.31
C PRO A 220 -11.14 14.42 -10.44
N SER A 221 -11.46 15.68 -10.11
CA SER A 221 -12.06 16.62 -11.07
C SER A 221 -11.09 17.15 -12.13
N ASN A 222 -9.79 17.16 -11.82
CA ASN A 222 -8.72 17.57 -12.74
C ASN A 222 -7.57 16.56 -12.68
N PRO A 223 -7.70 15.40 -13.35
CA PRO A 223 -6.72 14.34 -13.28
C PRO A 223 -5.42 14.70 -14.00
N GLY A 224 -4.29 14.26 -13.45
CA GLY A 224 -2.95 14.55 -13.98
C GLY A 224 -2.39 13.47 -14.91
N SER A 225 -1.09 13.55 -15.23
CA SER A 225 -0.44 12.57 -16.13
C SER A 225 -0.53 11.13 -15.59
N GLY A 226 -0.69 10.17 -16.50
CA GLY A 226 -0.86 8.76 -16.16
C GLY A 226 -2.23 8.39 -15.59
N SER A 227 -3.20 9.32 -15.56
CA SER A 227 -4.55 9.04 -15.12
C SER A 227 -5.34 8.19 -16.11
N SER A 228 -6.46 7.65 -15.64
CA SER A 228 -7.49 6.99 -16.44
C SER A 228 -8.83 7.69 -16.24
N SER A 229 -9.76 7.50 -17.18
CA SER A 229 -11.08 8.13 -17.09
C SER A 229 -11.96 7.48 -16.00
N GLY A 230 -12.60 8.32 -15.19
CA GLY A 230 -13.55 7.95 -14.15
C GLY A 230 -12.94 7.75 -12.76
N GLY A 231 -13.81 7.49 -11.77
CA GLY A 231 -13.41 7.33 -10.38
C GLY A 231 -12.67 6.03 -10.06
N TYR A 232 -11.63 6.13 -9.26
CA TYR A 232 -10.76 5.05 -8.79
C TYR A 232 -11.40 4.31 -7.61
N THR A 233 -12.35 3.43 -7.88
CA THR A 233 -13.16 2.78 -6.84
C THR A 233 -13.04 1.27 -6.82
N GLN A 234 -12.41 0.68 -7.84
CA GLN A 234 -12.26 -0.76 -8.01
C GLN A 234 -10.89 -1.24 -7.47
N GLU A 235 -10.77 -2.54 -7.21
CA GLU A 235 -9.51 -3.23 -6.87
C GLU A 235 -8.61 -2.47 -5.87
N GLN A 236 -9.23 -1.92 -4.84
CA GLN A 236 -8.51 -1.08 -3.90
C GLN A 236 -7.57 -1.90 -3.03
N ALA A 237 -6.38 -1.38 -2.75
CA ALA A 237 -5.45 -1.96 -1.80
C ALA A 237 -4.66 -0.87 -1.06
N ALA A 238 -4.09 -1.22 0.09
CA ALA A 238 -3.26 -0.33 0.89
C ALA A 238 -2.02 -1.05 1.41
N PHE A 239 -0.94 -0.29 1.55
CA PHE A 239 0.32 -0.75 2.13
C PHE A 239 0.34 -0.40 3.61
N PHE A 240 0.55 -1.40 4.46
CA PHE A 240 0.57 -1.27 5.92
C PHE A 240 1.96 -1.53 6.47
N ASN A 241 2.25 -0.98 7.66
CA ASN A 241 3.59 -0.99 8.26
C ASN A 241 4.67 -0.44 7.32
N LEU A 242 4.33 0.51 6.44
CA LEU A 242 5.26 1.13 5.51
C LEU A 242 6.03 2.24 6.22
N ILE A 243 7.02 1.84 7.01
CA ILE A 243 7.90 2.72 7.77
C ILE A 243 9.37 2.40 7.48
N PRO A 244 10.28 3.38 7.59
CA PRO A 244 11.72 3.14 7.59
C PRO A 244 12.16 2.10 8.64
N ASP A 245 13.08 1.20 8.27
CA ASP A 245 13.77 0.29 9.19
C ASP A 245 15.06 0.96 9.71
N LYS A 246 14.91 2.07 10.45
CA LYS A 246 16.03 2.96 10.78
C LYS A 246 17.14 2.29 11.59
N ASP A 247 16.78 1.34 12.44
CA ASP A 247 17.71 0.57 13.27
C ASP A 247 18.12 -0.77 12.64
N GLY A 248 17.56 -1.12 11.48
CA GLY A 248 17.83 -2.37 10.77
C GLY A 248 17.33 -3.63 11.49
N THR A 249 16.50 -3.48 12.53
CA THR A 249 16.08 -4.58 13.40
C THR A 249 14.81 -5.29 12.91
N SER A 250 14.13 -4.75 11.88
CA SER A 250 12.92 -5.39 11.39
C SER A 250 13.19 -6.79 10.86
N ALA A 251 12.26 -7.71 11.09
CA ALA A 251 12.32 -9.09 10.60
C ALA A 251 11.18 -9.35 9.62
N PHE A 252 11.38 -10.31 8.72
CA PHE A 252 10.25 -10.86 7.98
C PHE A 252 9.35 -11.58 8.99
N THR A 253 8.07 -11.24 8.98
CA THR A 253 7.09 -11.79 9.91
C THR A 253 6.12 -12.70 9.18
N ASP A 254 5.73 -13.78 9.86
CA ASP A 254 4.49 -14.49 9.52
C ASP A 254 3.33 -13.55 9.86
N ASN A 255 2.51 -13.24 8.86
CA ASN A 255 1.37 -12.37 9.06
C ASN A 255 0.13 -13.08 8.55
N LEU A 256 -0.44 -13.90 9.43
CA LEU A 256 -1.66 -14.64 9.14
C LEU A 256 -2.86 -13.74 9.35
N VAL A 257 -3.70 -13.65 8.32
CA VAL A 257 -4.95 -12.92 8.38
C VAL A 257 -6.10 -13.84 7.98
N LEU A 258 -7.21 -13.66 8.69
CA LEU A 258 -8.48 -14.23 8.31
C LEU A 258 -9.11 -13.28 7.31
N ILE A 259 -9.45 -13.80 6.12
CA ILE A 259 -9.95 -12.98 5.03
C ILE A 259 -11.40 -13.26 4.72
N ARG A 260 -12.08 -12.21 4.24
CA ARG A 260 -13.38 -12.29 3.60
C ARG A 260 -13.24 -12.95 2.22
N LYS A 261 -13.92 -14.08 1.99
CA LYS A 261 -13.86 -14.80 0.70
C LYS A 261 -15.05 -15.73 0.49
N GLU A 262 -15.54 -15.79 -0.73
CA GLU A 262 -16.47 -16.85 -1.16
C GLU A 262 -15.71 -18.13 -1.51
N VAL A 263 -16.16 -19.26 -0.98
CA VAL A 263 -15.65 -20.60 -1.32
C VAL A 263 -16.84 -21.53 -1.54
N ASN A 264 -17.00 -22.02 -2.78
CA ASN A 264 -18.08 -22.93 -3.20
C ASN A 264 -19.49 -22.42 -2.84
N GLY A 265 -19.79 -21.15 -3.10
CA GLY A 265 -21.10 -20.55 -2.83
C GLY A 265 -21.35 -20.16 -1.37
N VAL A 266 -20.42 -20.46 -0.46
CA VAL A 266 -20.49 -20.01 0.94
C VAL A 266 -19.56 -18.81 1.12
N TYR A 267 -20.13 -17.72 1.62
CA TYR A 267 -19.39 -16.49 1.88
C TYR A 267 -18.87 -16.47 3.31
N TYR A 268 -17.55 -16.44 3.48
CA TYR A 268 -16.92 -16.39 4.79
C TYR A 268 -16.44 -14.98 5.08
N GLU A 269 -16.70 -14.49 6.28
CA GLU A 269 -16.32 -13.16 6.79
C GLU A 269 -15.14 -13.27 7.77
N GLY A 270 -14.18 -14.16 7.51
CA GLY A 270 -13.07 -14.45 8.42
C GLY A 270 -13.39 -15.53 9.47
N LEU A 271 -13.42 -15.14 10.76
CA LEU A 271 -13.86 -16.00 11.88
C LEU A 271 -15.33 -15.68 12.20
N VAL A 272 -16.23 -16.63 11.97
CA VAL A 272 -17.66 -16.44 12.19
C VAL A 272 -18.15 -17.44 13.23
N MET A 273 -19.07 -17.02 14.09
CA MET A 273 -19.76 -17.89 15.04
C MET A 273 -21.27 -17.74 14.89
N ASP A 274 -22.03 -18.79 15.19
CA ASP A 274 -23.51 -18.76 15.21
C ASP A 274 -24.09 -18.28 16.55
N ALA A 275 -23.24 -18.10 17.57
CA ALA A 275 -23.60 -17.54 18.86
C ALA A 275 -23.22 -16.06 18.99
N VAL A 276 -24.13 -15.25 19.54
CA VAL A 276 -23.86 -13.83 19.85
C VAL A 276 -23.22 -13.67 21.23
N ASN A 277 -23.60 -14.54 22.18
CA ASN A 277 -23.05 -14.60 23.52
C ASN A 277 -22.67 -16.06 23.83
N ILE A 278 -21.42 -16.27 24.27
CA ILE A 278 -20.94 -17.58 24.70
C ILE A 278 -21.34 -17.78 26.16
N GLN A 279 -22.20 -18.75 26.43
CA GLN A 279 -22.62 -19.15 27.78
C GLN A 279 -22.02 -20.51 28.14
N PRO A 280 -21.77 -20.80 29.43
CA PRO A 280 -21.40 -22.14 29.88
C PRO A 280 -22.44 -23.17 29.44
N GLU A 281 -21.98 -24.34 28.99
CA GLU A 281 -22.81 -25.49 28.61
C GLU A 281 -23.75 -25.27 27.41
N GLN A 282 -23.61 -24.13 26.72
CA GLN A 282 -24.38 -23.82 25.53
C GLN A 282 -23.54 -24.11 24.28
N GLU A 283 -24.05 -25.04 23.46
CA GLU A 283 -23.37 -25.39 22.21
C GLU A 283 -23.38 -24.23 21.20
N PHE A 284 -22.24 -23.98 20.58
CA PHE A 284 -22.11 -23.06 19.46
C PHE A 284 -21.15 -23.59 18.39
N LYS A 285 -21.29 -23.06 17.17
CA LYS A 285 -20.43 -23.36 16.03
C LYS A 285 -19.54 -22.18 15.71
N ILE A 286 -18.27 -22.48 15.51
CA ILE A 286 -17.33 -21.57 14.87
C ILE A 286 -17.03 -22.07 13.46
N SER A 287 -16.96 -21.15 12.51
CA SER A 287 -16.47 -21.39 11.16
C SER A 287 -15.32 -20.43 10.84
N ILE A 288 -14.21 -20.97 10.34
CA ILE A 288 -13.13 -20.20 9.73
C ILE A 288 -13.28 -20.34 8.21
N GLY A 289 -13.23 -19.21 7.51
CA GLY A 289 -13.25 -19.22 6.05
C GLY A 289 -11.92 -19.60 5.44
N ALA A 290 -11.01 -18.63 5.43
CA ALA A 290 -9.69 -18.79 4.86
C ALA A 290 -8.65 -18.05 5.68
N VAL A 291 -7.50 -18.71 5.85
CA VAL A 291 -6.30 -18.11 6.41
C VAL A 291 -5.39 -17.78 5.25
N TYR A 292 -4.88 -16.55 5.23
CA TYR A 292 -3.92 -16.12 4.23
C TYR A 292 -2.69 -15.56 4.93
N ASN A 293 -1.50 -15.96 4.48
CA ASN A 293 -0.26 -15.37 4.94
C ASN A 293 0.09 -14.17 4.05
N ILE A 294 -0.21 -12.96 4.53
CA ILE A 294 0.24 -11.70 3.89
C ILE A 294 1.69 -11.35 4.29
N GLY A 295 2.32 -12.18 5.11
CA GLY A 295 3.73 -12.08 5.45
C GLY A 295 4.63 -12.53 4.31
N ARG A 296 5.93 -12.33 4.50
CA ARG A 296 6.96 -12.75 3.55
C ARG A 296 7.76 -13.97 3.98
N SER A 297 7.73 -14.32 5.25
CA SER A 297 8.19 -15.63 5.70
C SER A 297 7.09 -16.67 5.47
N ALA A 298 7.51 -17.90 5.19
CA ALA A 298 6.60 -19.03 5.17
C ALA A 298 6.17 -19.30 6.62
N PHE A 299 4.87 -19.32 6.87
CA PHE A 299 4.36 -19.80 8.15
C PHE A 299 4.45 -21.32 8.15
N ASP A 300 5.21 -21.88 9.09
CA ASP A 300 5.23 -23.30 9.40
C ASP A 300 4.91 -23.45 10.88
N GLY A 301 3.67 -23.82 11.18
CA GLY A 301 3.19 -23.82 12.54
C GLY A 301 1.81 -24.43 12.73
N ASN A 302 1.38 -24.41 13.99
CA ASN A 302 0.07 -24.92 14.38
C ASN A 302 -0.93 -23.78 14.49
N LEU A 303 -2.09 -23.93 13.85
CA LEU A 303 -3.26 -23.11 14.14
C LEU A 303 -4.18 -23.81 15.14
N ARG A 304 -4.71 -23.00 16.07
CA ARG A 304 -5.72 -23.39 17.05
C ARG A 304 -6.66 -22.23 17.32
N ILE A 305 -7.91 -22.55 17.63
CA ILE A 305 -8.90 -21.60 18.10
C ILE A 305 -8.88 -21.64 19.63
N ALA A 306 -8.85 -20.47 20.25
CA ALA A 306 -8.87 -20.32 21.70
C ALA A 306 -10.04 -19.43 22.13
N LEU A 307 -10.69 -19.81 23.22
CA LEU A 307 -11.56 -18.93 23.96
C LEU A 307 -10.68 -18.04 24.85
N VAL A 308 -10.81 -16.73 24.69
CA VAL A 308 -9.94 -15.74 25.36
C VAL A 308 -10.77 -14.86 26.28
N GLY A 309 -10.31 -14.66 27.51
CA GLY A 309 -10.91 -13.73 28.45
C GLY A 309 -10.72 -12.27 28.02
N LYS A 310 -11.46 -11.34 28.65
CA LYS A 310 -11.41 -9.90 28.35
C LYS A 310 -10.00 -9.29 28.43
N ASN A 311 -9.12 -9.88 29.24
CA ASN A 311 -7.73 -9.47 29.44
C ASN A 311 -6.74 -10.12 28.46
N GLY A 312 -7.20 -10.89 27.47
CA GLY A 312 -6.33 -11.61 26.54
C GLY A 312 -5.79 -12.95 27.05
N THR A 313 -6.17 -13.40 28.25
CA THR A 313 -5.74 -14.72 28.76
C THR A 313 -6.54 -15.85 28.11
N ILE A 314 -5.84 -16.86 27.61
CA ILE A 314 -6.47 -18.07 27.05
C ILE A 314 -7.16 -18.84 28.18
N LYS A 315 -8.47 -19.06 28.04
CA LYS A 315 -9.25 -19.92 28.93
C LYS A 315 -9.21 -21.37 28.49
N GLU A 316 -9.41 -21.60 27.20
CA GLU A 316 -9.52 -22.94 26.63
C GLU A 316 -9.12 -22.95 25.15
N TYR A 317 -8.56 -24.07 24.68
CA TYR A 317 -8.41 -24.34 23.26
C TYR A 317 -9.58 -25.16 22.75
N ILE A 318 -10.44 -24.52 21.97
CA ILE A 318 -11.71 -25.07 21.51
C ILE A 318 -11.59 -25.72 20.12
N SER A 319 -10.37 -25.92 19.61
CA SER A 319 -10.14 -26.69 18.38
C SER A 319 -8.91 -27.60 18.46
N ARG A 320 -8.89 -28.64 17.61
CA ARG A 320 -7.68 -29.45 17.40
C ARG A 320 -6.60 -28.62 16.72
N LYS A 321 -5.34 -28.94 16.99
CA LYS A 321 -4.21 -28.35 16.25
C LYS A 321 -4.33 -28.72 14.77
N SER A 322 -4.25 -27.72 13.91
CA SER A 322 -4.08 -27.91 12.47
C SER A 322 -2.65 -27.52 12.11
N LEU A 323 -1.88 -28.48 11.61
CA LEU A 323 -0.51 -28.24 11.13
C LEU A 323 -0.61 -27.69 9.71
N LEU A 324 -0.08 -26.49 9.50
CA LEU A 324 -0.20 -25.80 8.22
C LEU A 324 1.15 -25.20 7.83
N SER A 325 1.53 -25.42 6.57
CA SER A 325 2.60 -24.70 5.90
C SER A 325 1.97 -23.77 4.88
N ILE A 326 1.96 -22.46 5.15
CA ILE A 326 1.30 -21.44 4.33
C ILE A 326 2.34 -20.51 3.70
N ARG A 327 2.53 -20.63 2.38
CA ARG A 327 3.44 -19.78 1.58
C ARG A 327 2.64 -18.88 0.65
N GLN A 328 2.31 -17.64 1.06
CA GLN A 328 1.60 -16.65 0.22
C GLN A 328 0.44 -17.21 -0.64
N THR A 329 -0.13 -18.34 -0.23
CA THR A 329 -1.17 -19.10 -0.91
C THR A 329 -2.34 -19.23 0.04
N LEU A 330 -3.53 -19.23 -0.54
CA LEU A 330 -4.76 -19.40 0.21
C LEU A 330 -4.79 -20.79 0.82
N THR A 331 -4.86 -20.87 2.15
CA THR A 331 -5.16 -22.12 2.82
C THR A 331 -6.57 -22.04 3.38
N ILE A 332 -7.47 -22.81 2.75
CA ILE A 332 -8.84 -22.94 3.22
C ILE A 332 -8.79 -23.87 4.43
N VAL A 333 -9.05 -23.31 5.62
CA VAL A 333 -9.16 -24.08 6.85
C VAL A 333 -10.64 -24.22 7.15
N LYS A 334 -11.30 -25.22 6.56
CA LYS A 334 -12.68 -25.57 6.94
C LYS A 334 -12.61 -26.32 8.27
N GLN A 335 -12.82 -25.60 9.36
CA GLN A 335 -13.04 -26.21 10.66
C GLN A 335 -14.35 -25.67 11.22
N THR A 336 -15.39 -26.51 11.16
CA THR A 336 -16.57 -26.32 11.99
C THR A 336 -16.33 -27.05 13.29
N VAL A 337 -16.30 -26.31 14.39
CA VAL A 337 -16.20 -26.92 15.72
C VAL A 337 -17.46 -26.62 16.50
N SER A 338 -18.13 -27.67 16.94
CA SER A 338 -19.14 -27.63 17.99
C SER A 338 -18.42 -27.57 19.33
N VAL A 339 -18.63 -26.48 20.07
CA VAL A 339 -18.04 -26.23 21.38
C VAL A 339 -19.18 -26.28 22.40
N LYS A 340 -19.03 -27.09 23.46
CA LYS A 340 -20.01 -27.20 24.55
C LYS A 340 -19.78 -26.17 25.64
#